data_AF-A0AAU5TUP3-F1
#
_entry.id   AF-A0AAU5TUP3-F1
#
_cell.length_a   1.000
_cell.length_b   1.000
_cell.length_c   1.000
_cell.angle_alpha   90.00
_cell.angle_beta   90.00
_cell.angle_gamma   90.00
#
_symmetry.space_group_name_H-M   'P 1'
#
loop_
_entity.id
_entity.type
_entity.pdbx_description
1 polymer ?
#
loop_
_entity_poly.entity_id
_entity_poly.type
_entity_poly.pdbx_seq_one_letter_code
_entity_poly.pdbx_strand_id
1 'polypeptide(L)'
;MHERHRPAPRRRLRDKQLRERRVHPRYSDAEFALVQKAAALSRMKPGGYVAECALAAARADDPTAAVADYRTLMKTLMAANGQLGKVGSNLNQLTWHLHQDGAWPHTDTVQRLLARVEASIAELDAAVAQITEGR
;
A
#
# COMPACT_ATOMS: atom_id res chain seq x y z
N MET A 1 -32.41 -31.19 -17.36
CA MET A 1 -31.03 -31.65 -17.08
C MET A 1 -30.54 -30.92 -15.82
N HIS A 2 -30.55 -31.56 -14.65
CA HIS A 2 -30.07 -30.92 -13.41
C HIS A 2 -28.58 -31.17 -13.24
N GLU A 3 -27.79 -30.13 -13.45
CA GLU A 3 -26.33 -30.18 -13.32
C GLU A 3 -25.96 -30.28 -11.83
N ARG A 4 -25.36 -31.41 -11.45
CA ARG A 4 -24.96 -31.67 -10.06
C ARG A 4 -23.76 -30.81 -9.72
N HIS A 5 -23.97 -29.78 -8.92
CA HIS A 5 -22.90 -28.92 -8.41
C HIS A 5 -21.97 -29.74 -7.51
N ARG A 6 -20.79 -30.11 -8.02
CA ARG A 6 -19.78 -30.89 -7.29
C ARG A 6 -19.22 -30.01 -6.16
N PRO A 7 -19.34 -30.41 -4.88
CA PRO A 7 -18.84 -29.58 -3.78
C PRO A 7 -17.33 -29.42 -3.91
N ALA A 8 -16.86 -28.18 -3.86
CA ALA A 8 -15.43 -27.88 -3.88
C ALA A 8 -14.73 -28.64 -2.74
N PRO A 9 -13.55 -29.23 -2.98
CA PRO A 9 -12.83 -29.99 -1.97
C PRO A 9 -12.57 -29.12 -0.73
N ARG A 10 -13.05 -29.59 0.43
CA ARG A 10 -12.93 -28.89 1.71
C ARG A 10 -11.47 -28.93 2.13
N ARG A 11 -10.80 -27.78 2.07
CA ARG A 11 -9.34 -27.68 2.22
C ARG A 11 -8.84 -27.71 3.66
N ARG A 12 -9.73 -27.67 4.66
CA ARG A 12 -9.41 -27.87 6.08
C ARG A 12 -10.27 -28.96 6.67
N LEU A 13 -9.65 -29.79 7.52
CA LEU A 13 -10.37 -30.76 8.34
C LEU A 13 -11.44 -30.02 9.15
N ARG A 14 -12.66 -30.58 9.16
CA ARG A 14 -13.75 -30.05 9.98
C ARG A 14 -13.30 -30.18 11.44
N ASP A 15 -13.18 -29.05 12.10
CA ASP A 15 -13.00 -29.03 13.55
C ASP A 15 -14.34 -29.39 14.21
N LYS A 16 -14.28 -30.15 15.30
CA LYS A 16 -15.47 -30.54 16.07
C LYS A 16 -16.07 -29.32 16.76
N GLN A 17 -15.24 -28.32 17.09
CA GLN A 17 -15.67 -27.07 17.69
C GLN A 17 -15.69 -25.93 16.65
N LEU A 18 -16.63 -25.01 16.82
CA LEU A 18 -16.68 -23.81 16.01
C LEU A 18 -15.48 -22.92 16.35
N ARG A 19 -14.84 -22.33 15.34
CA ARG A 19 -13.81 -21.31 15.57
C ARG A 19 -14.47 -20.03 16.05
N GLU A 20 -14.23 -19.68 17.31
CA GLU A 20 -14.83 -18.50 17.96
C GLU A 20 -14.09 -17.20 17.66
N ARG A 21 -12.76 -17.26 17.51
CA ARG A 21 -11.92 -16.07 17.26
C ARG A 21 -11.99 -15.66 15.79
N ARG A 22 -12.21 -14.37 15.54
CA ARG A 22 -12.33 -13.78 14.20
C ARG A 22 -11.59 -12.45 14.11
N VAL A 23 -11.11 -12.15 12.90
CA VAL A 23 -10.55 -10.85 12.52
C VAL A 23 -11.41 -10.28 11.39
N HIS A 24 -11.61 -8.97 11.38
CA HIS A 24 -12.42 -8.27 10.38
C HIS A 24 -11.57 -7.26 9.59
N PRO A 25 -10.76 -7.72 8.60
CA PRO A 25 -10.01 -6.81 7.73
C PRO A 25 -10.95 -5.85 6.99
N ARG A 26 -10.49 -4.61 6.81
CA ARG A 26 -11.15 -3.60 5.98
C ARG A 26 -10.32 -3.42 4.72
N TYR A 27 -11.02 -3.30 3.59
CA TYR A 27 -10.42 -3.12 2.28
C TYR A 27 -11.17 -1.97 1.59
N SER A 28 -10.44 -1.15 0.84
CA SER A 28 -10.97 -0.37 -0.26
C SER A 28 -11.46 -1.27 -1.40
N ASP A 29 -12.20 -0.71 -2.35
CA ASP A 29 -12.72 -1.47 -3.49
C ASP A 29 -11.59 -2.10 -4.33
N ALA A 30 -10.49 -1.37 -4.54
CA ALA A 30 -9.33 -1.86 -5.27
C ALA A 30 -8.62 -3.01 -4.54
N GLU A 31 -8.40 -2.87 -3.22
CA GLU A 31 -7.81 -3.94 -2.40
C GLU A 31 -8.71 -5.18 -2.39
N PHE A 32 -10.03 -5.01 -2.30
CA PHE A 32 -10.96 -6.12 -2.31
C PHE A 32 -11.01 -6.81 -3.68
N ALA A 33 -10.90 -6.06 -4.78
CA ALA A 33 -10.79 -6.65 -6.12
C ALA A 33 -9.54 -7.53 -6.28
N LEU A 34 -8.39 -7.11 -5.72
CA LEU A 34 -7.17 -7.93 -5.69
C LEU A 34 -7.39 -9.23 -4.91
N VAL A 35 -8.01 -9.15 -3.73
CA VAL A 35 -8.35 -10.33 -2.91
C VAL A 35 -9.28 -11.27 -3.68
N GLN A 36 -10.30 -10.74 -4.35
CA GLN A 36 -11.24 -11.55 -5.14
C GLN A 36 -10.53 -12.27 -6.30
N LYS A 37 -9.67 -11.57 -7.04
CA LYS A 37 -8.88 -12.15 -8.13
C LYS A 37 -7.98 -13.29 -7.62
N ALA A 38 -7.23 -13.05 -6.55
CA ALA A 38 -6.32 -14.05 -5.99
C ALA A 38 -7.06 -15.27 -5.40
N ALA A 39 -8.21 -15.03 -4.76
CA ALA A 39 -9.09 -16.09 -4.27
C ALA A 39 -9.64 -16.95 -5.42
N ALA A 40 -10.06 -16.33 -6.52
CA ALA A 40 -10.52 -17.03 -7.72
C ALA A 40 -9.42 -17.92 -8.33
N LEU A 41 -8.21 -17.38 -8.49
CA LEU A 41 -7.03 -18.13 -8.96
C LEU A 41 -6.72 -19.33 -8.04
N SER A 42 -6.93 -19.16 -6.74
CA SER A 42 -6.72 -20.22 -5.73
C SER A 42 -7.91 -21.18 -5.60
N ARG A 43 -9.00 -20.96 -6.35
CA ARG A 43 -10.29 -21.67 -6.28
C ARG A 43 -10.91 -21.66 -4.88
N MET A 44 -10.92 -20.48 -4.26
CA MET A 44 -11.37 -20.26 -2.88
C MET A 44 -12.36 -19.11 -2.80
N LYS A 45 -13.26 -19.14 -1.80
CA LYS A 45 -14.04 -17.96 -1.44
C LYS A 45 -13.12 -16.92 -0.81
N PRO A 46 -13.33 -15.60 -1.02
CA PRO A 46 -12.45 -14.54 -0.52
C PRO A 46 -12.11 -14.66 0.98
N GLY A 47 -13.11 -14.87 1.85
CA GLY A 47 -12.86 -15.02 3.28
C GLY A 47 -12.03 -16.25 3.64
N GLY A 48 -12.20 -17.35 2.91
CA GLY A 48 -11.38 -18.56 3.08
C GLY A 48 -9.95 -18.36 2.59
N TYR A 49 -9.79 -17.66 1.46
CA TYR A 49 -8.47 -17.28 0.92
C TYR A 49 -7.70 -16.43 1.93
N VAL A 50 -8.30 -15.35 2.44
CA VAL A 50 -7.67 -14.47 3.43
C VAL A 50 -7.25 -15.24 4.69
N ALA A 51 -8.12 -16.10 5.21
CA ALA A 51 -7.81 -16.89 6.41
C ALA A 51 -6.66 -17.90 6.19
N GLU A 52 -6.53 -18.43 4.99
CA GLU A 52 -5.49 -19.39 4.62
C GLU A 52 -4.16 -18.69 4.38
N CYS A 53 -4.15 -17.58 3.63
CA CYS A 53 -2.96 -16.76 3.44
C CYS A 53 -2.42 -16.23 4.77
N ALA A 54 -3.29 -15.72 5.65
CA ALA A 54 -2.87 -15.23 6.96
C ALA A 54 -2.23 -16.33 7.82
N LEU A 55 -2.78 -17.54 7.79
CA LEU A 55 -2.22 -18.67 8.54
C LEU A 55 -0.98 -19.26 7.89
N ALA A 56 -0.88 -19.26 6.56
CA ALA A 56 0.34 -19.66 5.86
C ALA A 56 1.50 -18.71 6.19
N ALA A 57 1.26 -17.39 6.13
CA ALA A 57 2.25 -16.38 6.49
C ALA A 57 2.66 -16.50 7.97
N ALA A 58 1.72 -16.69 8.89
CA ALA A 58 2.00 -16.86 10.31
C ALA A 58 2.75 -18.16 10.65
N ARG A 59 2.75 -19.15 9.74
CA ARG A 59 3.43 -20.45 9.91
C ARG A 59 4.77 -20.53 9.17
N ALA A 60 5.14 -19.50 8.40
CA ALA A 60 6.43 -19.46 7.71
C ALA A 60 7.58 -19.37 8.73
N ASP A 61 8.79 -19.78 8.32
CA ASP A 61 9.98 -19.75 9.18
C ASP A 61 10.35 -18.32 9.62
N ASP A 62 10.08 -17.32 8.77
CA ASP A 62 10.11 -15.91 9.11
C ASP A 62 8.77 -15.23 8.75
N PRO A 63 7.81 -15.18 9.70
CA PRO A 63 6.53 -14.52 9.49
C PRO A 63 6.65 -13.00 9.27
N THR A 64 7.76 -12.39 9.70
CA THR A 64 7.98 -10.95 9.54
C THR A 64 8.44 -10.63 8.13
N ALA A 65 9.29 -11.46 7.52
CA ALA A 65 9.71 -11.32 6.13
C ALA A 65 8.51 -11.30 5.16
N ALA A 66 7.50 -12.14 5.38
CA ALA A 66 6.30 -12.21 4.53
C ALA A 66 5.51 -10.88 4.44
N VAL A 67 5.72 -9.96 5.40
CA VAL A 67 5.04 -8.66 5.46
C VAL A 67 6.05 -7.49 5.41
N ALA A 68 7.35 -7.77 5.53
CA ALA A 68 8.41 -6.79 5.69
C ALA A 68 8.56 -5.92 4.44
N ASP A 69 8.56 -6.52 3.24
CA ASP A 69 8.79 -5.78 2.00
C ASP A 69 7.72 -4.71 1.76
N TYR A 70 6.45 -5.08 1.88
CA TYR A 70 5.33 -4.14 1.74
C TYR A 70 5.35 -3.04 2.81
N ARG A 71 5.67 -3.38 4.07
CA ARG A 71 5.73 -2.39 5.17
C ARG A 71 6.90 -1.43 5.00
N THR A 72 8.05 -1.93 4.59
CA THR A 72 9.24 -1.12 4.31
C THR A 72 8.93 -0.16 3.17
N LEU A 73 8.34 -0.66 2.09
CA LEU A 73 7.92 0.14 0.94
C LEU A 73 6.94 1.25 1.33
N MET A 74 5.88 0.93 2.08
CA MET A 74 4.91 1.94 2.53
C MET A 74 5.52 2.97 3.47
N LYS A 75 6.44 2.56 4.36
CA LYS A 75 7.16 3.51 5.20
C LYS A 75 7.99 4.48 4.36
N THR A 76 8.69 3.99 3.35
CA THR A 76 9.47 4.83 2.42
C THR A 76 8.56 5.81 1.69
N LEU A 77 7.44 5.35 1.14
CA LEU A 77 6.46 6.22 0.47
C LEU A 77 5.88 7.28 1.42
N MET A 78 5.48 6.91 2.63
CA MET A 78 4.94 7.85 3.62
C MET A 78 5.98 8.89 4.05
N ALA A 79 7.25 8.47 4.21
CA ALA A 79 8.33 9.39 4.50
C ALA A 79 8.53 10.40 3.36
N ALA A 80 8.51 9.94 2.11
CA ALA A 80 8.62 10.79 0.92
C ALA A 80 7.44 11.79 0.82
N ASN A 81 6.20 11.34 1.00
CA ASN A 81 5.02 12.21 1.05
C ASN A 81 5.12 13.26 2.17
N GLY A 82 5.67 12.88 3.33
CA GLY A 82 5.94 13.82 4.42
C GLY A 82 6.95 14.91 4.04
N GLN A 83 8.00 14.58 3.28
CA GLN A 83 8.95 15.58 2.77
C GLN A 83 8.30 16.50 1.74
N LEU A 84 7.45 15.97 0.85
CA LEU A 84 6.71 16.77 -0.12
C LEU A 84 5.74 17.75 0.57
N GLY A 85 5.07 17.32 1.64
CA GLY A 85 4.22 18.21 2.44
C GLY A 85 4.99 19.39 3.03
N LYS A 86 6.23 19.17 3.48
CA LYS A 86 7.11 20.25 3.97
C LYS A 86 7.52 21.21 2.85
N VAL A 87 7.83 20.69 1.67
CA VAL A 87 8.11 21.50 0.48
C VAL A 87 6.92 22.40 0.14
N GLY A 88 5.71 21.83 0.08
CA GLY A 88 4.50 22.59 -0.19
C GLY A 88 4.23 23.67 0.86
N SER A 89 4.47 23.37 2.14
CA SER A 89 4.37 24.36 3.23
C SER A 89 5.36 25.51 3.05
N ASN A 90 6.62 25.22 2.73
CA ASN A 90 7.65 26.24 2.49
C ASN A 90 7.30 27.13 1.29
N LEU A 91 6.80 26.53 0.20
CA LEU A 91 6.33 27.29 -0.96
C LEU A 91 5.14 28.18 -0.59
N ASN A 92 4.18 27.67 0.18
CA ASN A 92 3.04 28.44 0.64
C ASN A 92 3.46 29.62 1.54
N GLN A 93 4.44 29.42 2.43
CA GLN A 93 5.01 30.48 3.25
C GLN A 93 5.71 31.55 2.39
N LEU A 94 6.44 31.14 1.35
CA LEU A 94 7.07 32.07 0.40
C LEU A 94 6.02 32.90 -0.34
N THR A 95 4.98 32.27 -0.89
CA THR A 95 3.89 32.98 -1.59
C THR A 95 3.18 33.96 -0.66
N TRP A 96 2.91 33.55 0.58
CA TRP A 96 2.30 34.42 1.58
C TRP A 96 3.19 35.63 1.91
N HIS A 97 4.50 35.43 2.07
CA HIS A 97 5.45 36.51 2.32
C HIS A 97 5.53 37.50 1.15
N LEU A 98 5.51 37.00 -0.08
CA LEU A 98 5.51 37.82 -1.31
C LEU A 98 4.20 38.59 -1.50
N HIS A 99 3.06 38.03 -1.09
CA HIS A 99 1.78 38.73 -1.11
C HIS A 99 1.68 39.86 -0.07
N GLN A 100 2.55 39.90 0.94
CA GLN A 100 2.57 40.94 1.98
C GLN A 100 3.66 42.02 1.76
N ASP A 101 3.95 42.37 0.50
CA ASP A 101 4.99 43.34 0.11
C ASP A 101 6.43 42.95 0.51
N GLY A 102 6.69 41.67 0.78
CA GLY A 102 8.03 41.15 1.06
C GLY A 102 8.93 41.15 -0.16
N ALA A 103 10.19 41.59 0.00
CA ALA A 103 11.19 41.53 -1.07
C ALA A 103 11.51 40.08 -1.49
N TRP A 104 11.74 39.87 -2.78
CA TRP A 104 12.06 38.54 -3.33
C TRP A 104 13.33 37.98 -2.66
N PRO A 105 13.34 36.73 -2.17
CA PRO A 105 14.58 36.08 -1.76
C PRO A 105 15.54 35.98 -2.95
N HIS A 106 16.86 35.99 -2.73
CA HIS A 106 17.84 35.87 -3.84
C HIS A 106 17.45 34.75 -4.81
N THR A 107 17.38 35.08 -6.11
CA THR A 107 16.88 34.20 -7.19
C THR A 107 17.54 32.82 -7.17
N ASP A 108 18.84 32.77 -6.89
CA ASP A 108 19.60 31.52 -6.79
C ASP A 108 19.09 30.58 -5.68
N THR A 109 18.61 31.14 -4.57
CA THR A 109 18.04 30.37 -3.46
C THR A 109 16.70 29.76 -3.85
N VAL A 110 15.87 30.50 -4.59
CA VAL A 110 14.60 30.00 -5.12
C VAL A 110 14.84 28.91 -6.17
N GLN A 111 15.80 29.10 -7.08
CA GLN A 111 16.15 28.10 -8.09
C GLN A 111 16.71 26.82 -7.49
N ARG A 112 17.62 26.92 -6.50
CA ARG A 112 18.14 25.73 -5.79
C ARG A 112 17.04 24.97 -5.05
N LEU A 113 16.08 25.68 -4.47
CA LEU A 113 14.94 25.05 -3.82
C LEU A 113 14.09 24.29 -4.85
N LEU A 114 13.71 24.95 -5.96
CA LEU A 114 12.91 24.32 -7.02
C LEU A 114 13.60 23.09 -7.62
N ALA A 115 14.91 23.16 -7.89
CA ALA A 115 15.68 22.02 -8.38
C ALA A 115 15.69 20.85 -7.38
N ARG A 116 15.75 21.14 -6.07
CA ARG A 116 15.68 20.11 -5.02
C ARG A 116 14.30 19.47 -4.94
N VAL A 117 13.24 20.25 -5.15
CA VAL A 117 11.86 19.78 -5.21
C VAL A 117 11.65 18.86 -6.40
N GLU A 118 12.09 19.29 -7.58
CA GLU A 118 11.97 18.53 -8.83
C GLU A 118 12.73 17.20 -8.74
N ALA A 119 13.95 17.20 -8.21
CA ALA A 119 14.70 15.97 -7.96
C ALA A 119 13.99 15.02 -6.98
N SER A 120 13.38 15.56 -5.91
CA SER A 120 12.64 14.76 -4.93
C SER A 120 11.35 14.17 -5.52
N ILE A 121 10.68 14.88 -6.43
CA ILE A 121 9.50 14.37 -7.16
C ILE A 121 9.93 13.26 -8.13
N ALA A 122 11.02 13.43 -8.86
CA ALA A 122 11.53 12.41 -9.77
C ALA A 122 11.93 11.11 -9.05
N GLU A 123 12.56 11.22 -7.86
CA GLU A 123 12.85 10.06 -7.01
C GLU A 123 11.57 9.35 -6.53
N LEU A 124 10.52 10.11 -6.21
CA LEU A 124 9.22 9.57 -5.83
C LEU A 124 8.54 8.85 -7.01
N ASP A 125 8.54 9.45 -8.20
CA ASP A 125 7.97 8.85 -9.40
C ASP A 125 8.68 7.54 -9.77
N ALA A 126 10.01 7.51 -9.66
CA ALA A 126 10.80 6.30 -9.86
C ALA A 126 10.47 5.21 -8.84
N ALA A 127 10.31 5.57 -7.57
CA ALA A 127 9.89 4.64 -6.52
C ALA A 127 8.47 4.09 -6.79
N VAL A 128 7.54 4.93 -7.24
CA VAL A 128 6.17 4.51 -7.61
C VAL A 128 6.18 3.61 -8.85
N ALA A 129 7.03 3.89 -9.84
CA ALA A 129 7.18 3.07 -11.04
C ALA A 129 7.65 1.64 -10.69
N GLN A 130 8.68 1.50 -9.84
CA GLN A 130 9.16 0.18 -9.40
C GLN A 130 8.07 -0.65 -8.70
N ILE A 131 7.15 0.01 -8.00
CA ILE A 131 6.02 -0.64 -7.30
C ILE A 131 4.94 -1.12 -8.27
N THR A 132 4.76 -0.42 -9.38
CA THR A 132 3.73 -0.74 -10.38
C THR A 132 4.21 -1.75 -11.41
N GLU A 133 5.50 -1.77 -11.74
CA GLU A 133 6.13 -2.72 -12.67
C GLU A 133 6.48 -4.07 -12.03
N GLY A 134 6.74 -4.12 -10.72
CA GLY A 134 7.05 -5.35 -9.99
C GLY A 134 5.84 -6.26 -9.70
N ARG A 135 4.70 -6.09 -10.38
CA ARG A 135 3.42 -6.75 -10.08
C ARG A 135 2.85 -7.53 -11.27
#